data_AF-A0AAN8JG82-F1
#
_entry.id   AF-A0AAN8JG82-F1
#
_cell.length_a   1.000
_cell.length_b   1.000
_cell.length_c   1.000
_cell.angle_alpha   90.00
_cell.angle_beta   90.00
_cell.angle_gamma   90.00
#
_symmetry.space_group_name_H-M   'P 1'
#
loop_
_entity.id
_entity.type
_entity.pdbx_description
1 polymer ?
#
loop_
_entity_poly.entity_id
_entity_poly.type
_entity_poly.pdbx_seq_one_letter_code
_entity_poly.pdbx_strand_id
1 'polypeptide(L)'
;MSDKEINYASYLKLGEGYEGPMVTGLLDCVEQLSSEPEEHLFITVHHGFEIWFKQILFDFGRIQQIFKLCIDNPGSVIEKKALGEIPTLIMRCRDLFRMLLGNFQIMESMGQLAFMNFRGKLTGGSGFQSLQFRLIENIFGLKEENRKGQTQYNYKENMKPKQLEKINEAFQEQNLFELTQTWLATILHNFGKQKFIKSYQTSVGDMQKAGSNTEHLRCVYDESLFNELRKRDSRNPHTFRNYFTYDGFLGALLVHQLQAQPEYQIPYQIITLILDVDEAIMTWRGRHVNMVHRMIGSKPGTGGTSGYDYLSSTISDQYKVFWDLFTMSTYVIPSVDFKITN
;
A
#
# COMPACT_ATOMS: atom_id res chain seq x y z
N MET A 1 35.99 -6.16 -27.44
CA MET A 1 35.27 -5.16 -26.63
C MET A 1 36.12 -4.93 -25.40
N SER A 2 36.76 -3.76 -25.29
CA SER A 2 37.60 -3.45 -24.13
C SER A 2 36.73 -3.45 -22.88
N ASP A 3 37.17 -4.12 -21.81
CA ASP A 3 36.62 -3.95 -20.46
C ASP A 3 36.69 -2.46 -20.10
N LYS A 4 35.60 -1.73 -20.30
CA LYS A 4 35.48 -0.36 -19.79
C LYS A 4 35.48 -0.49 -18.26
N GLU A 5 36.51 0.04 -17.62
CA GLU A 5 36.68 0.05 -16.17
C GLU A 5 35.43 0.67 -15.52
N ILE A 6 34.70 -0.13 -14.74
CA ILE A 6 33.47 0.32 -14.08
C ILE A 6 33.87 1.25 -12.93
N ASN A 7 33.55 2.54 -13.08
CA ASN A 7 33.68 3.54 -12.04
C ASN A 7 32.30 3.99 -11.50
N TYR A 8 32.29 4.76 -10.41
CA TYR A 8 31.08 5.25 -9.73
C TYR A 8 30.05 5.87 -10.68
N ALA A 9 30.48 6.81 -11.53
CA ALA A 9 29.61 7.52 -12.47
C ALA A 9 29.03 6.60 -13.55
N SER A 10 29.84 5.67 -14.07
CA SER A 10 29.41 4.70 -15.09
C SER A 10 28.44 3.65 -14.53
N TYR A 11 28.64 3.20 -13.28
CA TYR A 11 27.77 2.24 -12.61
C TYR A 11 26.39 2.83 -12.32
N LEU A 12 26.36 4.06 -11.81
CA LEU A 12 25.13 4.77 -11.43
C LEU A 12 24.48 5.54 -12.59
N LYS A 13 25.15 5.62 -13.76
CA LYS A 13 24.71 6.36 -14.95
C LYS A 13 24.40 7.83 -14.64
N LEU A 14 25.32 8.53 -13.97
CA LEU A 14 25.04 9.87 -13.41
C LEU A 14 24.99 11.01 -14.43
N GLY A 15 25.75 10.96 -15.53
CA GLY A 15 25.93 12.10 -16.44
C GLY A 15 27.38 12.22 -16.87
N GLU A 16 27.80 13.34 -17.47
CA GLU A 16 29.03 13.45 -18.27
C GLU A 16 30.25 12.70 -17.68
N GLY A 17 30.69 11.72 -18.46
CA GLY A 17 31.39 10.48 -18.06
C GLY A 17 30.75 9.23 -18.71
N TYR A 18 29.49 9.34 -19.16
CA TYR A 18 28.79 8.33 -19.96
C TYR A 18 28.76 8.75 -21.45
N GLU A 19 29.71 8.25 -22.25
CA GLU A 19 29.70 8.43 -23.71
C GLU A 19 28.85 7.33 -24.38
N GLY A 20 27.53 7.45 -24.27
CA GLY A 20 26.57 6.63 -24.99
C GLY A 20 25.71 7.49 -25.92
N PRO A 21 25.48 7.10 -27.19
CA PRO A 21 24.95 8.00 -28.23
C PRO A 21 23.48 8.45 -28.06
N MET A 22 22.76 8.00 -27.02
CA MET A 22 21.29 8.14 -26.92
C MET A 22 20.74 8.17 -25.48
N VAL A 23 21.56 8.31 -24.42
CA VAL A 23 21.06 8.29 -23.04
C VAL A 23 21.64 9.46 -22.24
N THR A 24 20.76 10.37 -21.83
CA THR A 24 21.04 11.36 -20.77
C THR A 24 21.24 10.62 -19.45
N GLY A 25 22.29 10.95 -18.71
CA GLY A 25 22.50 10.44 -17.36
C GLY A 25 21.42 10.92 -16.39
N LEU A 26 21.35 10.32 -15.22
CA LEU A 26 20.35 10.65 -14.20
C LEU A 26 20.37 12.14 -13.83
N LEU A 27 21.55 12.74 -13.68
CA LEU A 27 21.70 14.15 -13.31
C LEU A 27 21.36 15.06 -14.49
N ASP A 28 21.63 14.63 -15.73
CA ASP A 28 21.29 15.37 -16.95
C ASP A 28 19.77 15.47 -17.15
N CYS A 29 18.97 14.67 -16.44
CA CYS A 29 17.51 14.73 -16.50
C CYS A 29 16.93 15.90 -15.68
N VAL A 30 17.71 16.56 -14.82
CA VAL A 30 17.24 17.71 -14.02
C VAL A 30 17.34 18.99 -14.86
N GLU A 31 16.37 19.19 -15.75
CA GLU A 31 16.33 20.32 -16.69
C GLU A 31 15.11 21.22 -16.42
N GLN A 32 15.36 22.51 -16.17
CA GLN A 32 14.31 23.51 -15.89
C GLN A 32 13.64 23.98 -17.19
N LEU A 33 12.32 24.21 -17.15
CA LEU A 33 11.55 24.80 -18.25
C LEU A 33 11.47 26.33 -18.16
N SER A 34 11.86 26.90 -17.02
CA SER A 34 11.86 28.34 -16.73
C SER A 34 13.21 28.79 -16.17
N SER A 35 13.39 30.11 -16.06
CA SER A 35 14.53 30.71 -15.39
C SER A 35 14.37 30.79 -13.86
N GLU A 36 13.26 30.29 -13.29
CA GLU A 36 13.02 30.36 -11.85
C GLU A 36 13.86 29.30 -11.12
N PRO A 37 14.78 29.68 -10.21
CA PRO A 37 15.69 28.74 -9.56
C PRO A 37 14.99 27.62 -8.77
N GLU A 38 13.85 27.94 -8.16
CA GLU A 38 13.07 27.00 -7.35
C GLU A 38 12.47 25.83 -8.16
N GLU A 39 12.39 25.97 -9.49
CA GLU A 39 11.98 24.86 -10.36
C GLU A 39 12.98 23.70 -10.30
N HIS A 40 14.28 23.97 -10.14
CA HIS A 40 15.30 22.94 -9.99
C HIS A 40 15.02 22.08 -8.74
N LEU A 41 14.68 22.70 -7.61
CA LEU A 41 14.30 21.99 -6.38
C LEU A 41 13.04 21.15 -6.61
N PHE A 42 12.03 21.73 -7.26
CA PHE A 42 10.79 21.05 -7.58
C PHE A 42 11.05 19.76 -8.36
N ILE A 43 11.83 19.82 -9.44
CA ILE A 43 12.18 18.66 -10.28
C ILE A 43 12.98 17.64 -9.47
N THR A 44 14.01 18.08 -8.74
CA THR A 44 14.91 17.21 -7.97
C THR A 44 14.15 16.37 -6.96
N VAL A 45 13.22 16.97 -6.21
CA VAL A 45 12.42 16.26 -5.21
C VAL A 45 11.47 15.25 -5.87
N HIS A 46 10.84 15.61 -7.00
CA HIS A 46 9.98 14.68 -7.74
C HIS A 46 10.75 13.50 -8.32
N HIS A 47 11.96 13.71 -8.86
CA HIS A 47 12.85 12.61 -9.24
C HIS A 47 13.20 11.72 -8.05
N GLY A 48 13.48 12.31 -6.89
CA GLY A 48 13.68 11.58 -5.65
C GLY A 48 12.50 10.66 -5.31
N PHE A 49 11.27 11.17 -5.35
CA PHE A 49 10.07 10.36 -5.16
C PHE A 49 10.00 9.19 -6.17
N GLU A 50 10.15 9.46 -7.46
CA GLU A 50 10.00 8.46 -8.52
C GLU A 50 11.09 7.37 -8.47
N ILE A 51 12.32 7.69 -8.05
CA ILE A 51 13.38 6.70 -7.82
C ILE A 51 12.98 5.75 -6.69
N TRP A 52 12.49 6.28 -5.57
CA TRP A 52 12.08 5.46 -4.44
C TRP A 52 10.80 4.68 -4.71
N PHE A 53 9.85 5.24 -5.46
CA PHE A 53 8.67 4.50 -5.93
C PHE A 53 9.08 3.30 -6.80
N LYS A 54 10.10 3.45 -7.65
CA LYS A 54 10.63 2.33 -8.42
C LYS A 54 11.20 1.22 -7.54
N GLN A 55 11.90 1.58 -6.46
CA GLN A 55 12.42 0.60 -5.49
C GLN A 55 11.28 -0.10 -4.73
N ILE A 56 10.25 0.64 -4.31
CA ILE A 56 9.07 0.09 -3.65
C ILE A 56 8.35 -0.91 -4.57
N LEU A 57 8.15 -0.55 -5.84
CA LEU A 57 7.55 -1.44 -6.84
C LEU A 57 8.37 -2.70 -7.06
N PHE A 58 9.70 -2.58 -7.08
CA PHE A 58 10.59 -3.72 -7.18
C PHE A 58 10.43 -4.67 -5.99
N ASP A 59 10.43 -4.15 -4.76
CA ASP A 59 10.26 -4.98 -3.56
C ASP A 59 8.83 -5.54 -3.46
N PHE A 60 7.80 -4.81 -3.89
CA PHE A 60 6.43 -5.34 -4.01
C PHE A 60 6.34 -6.53 -4.97
N GLY A 61 6.98 -6.44 -6.15
CA GLY A 61 7.04 -7.56 -7.09
C GLY A 61 7.70 -8.81 -6.49
N ARG A 62 8.75 -8.62 -5.69
CA ARG A 62 9.40 -9.73 -4.95
C ARG A 62 8.48 -10.32 -3.89
N ILE A 63 7.78 -9.49 -3.13
CA ILE A 63 6.81 -9.95 -2.13
C ILE A 63 5.69 -10.74 -2.81
N GLN A 64 5.16 -10.28 -3.95
CA GLN A 64 4.15 -11.02 -4.72
C GLN A 64 4.66 -12.42 -5.13
N GLN A 65 5.90 -12.50 -5.63
CA GLN A 65 6.52 -13.78 -6.00
C GLN A 65 6.68 -14.72 -4.80
N ILE A 66 7.12 -14.20 -3.65
CA ILE A 66 7.28 -15.00 -2.44
C ILE A 66 5.92 -15.50 -1.93
N PHE A 67 4.89 -14.65 -1.91
CA PHE A 67 3.55 -15.09 -1.51
C PHE A 67 3.00 -16.19 -2.42
N LYS A 68 3.12 -16.04 -3.75
CA LYS A 68 2.74 -17.09 -4.71
C LYS A 68 3.46 -18.41 -4.42
N LEU A 69 4.77 -18.36 -4.22
CA LEU A 69 5.56 -19.53 -3.84
C LEU A 69 5.08 -20.17 -2.53
N CYS A 70 4.74 -19.37 -1.52
CA CYS A 70 4.26 -19.87 -0.23
C CYS A 70 2.88 -20.52 -0.35
N ILE A 71 1.97 -19.91 -1.11
CA ILE A 71 0.63 -20.44 -1.39
C ILE A 71 0.72 -21.78 -2.13
N ASP A 72 1.65 -21.91 -3.08
CA ASP A 72 1.84 -23.14 -3.86
C ASP A 72 2.55 -24.27 -3.09
N ASN A 73 3.23 -23.96 -1.98
CA ASN A 73 4.06 -24.92 -1.25
C ASN A 73 3.82 -24.92 0.28
N PRO A 74 2.56 -25.06 0.75
CA PRO A 74 2.22 -24.93 2.17
C PRO A 74 2.89 -25.99 3.05
N GLY A 75 3.40 -25.58 4.20
CA GLY A 75 4.13 -26.38 5.17
C GLY A 75 5.56 -26.75 4.77
N SER A 76 6.01 -26.39 3.56
CA SER A 76 7.29 -26.84 3.02
C SER A 76 8.50 -26.10 3.61
N VAL A 77 9.69 -26.70 3.49
CA VAL A 77 10.95 -26.03 3.86
C VAL A 77 11.23 -24.83 2.96
N ILE A 78 10.78 -24.87 1.70
CA ILE A 78 10.97 -23.79 0.72
C ILE A 78 10.13 -22.57 1.13
N GLU A 79 8.86 -22.79 1.48
CA GLU A 79 7.99 -21.75 2.05
C GLU A 79 8.64 -21.11 3.27
N LYS A 80 9.02 -21.88 4.29
CA LYS A 80 9.58 -21.35 5.54
C LYS A 80 10.82 -20.49 5.31
N LYS A 81 11.69 -20.87 4.37
CA LYS A 81 12.88 -20.09 4.01
C LYS A 81 12.51 -18.79 3.28
N ALA A 82 11.59 -18.86 2.32
CA ALA A 82 11.21 -17.71 1.53
C ALA A 82 10.39 -16.69 2.36
N LEU A 83 9.51 -17.17 3.24
CA LEU A 83 8.65 -16.35 4.08
C LEU A 83 9.45 -15.41 5.00
N GLY A 84 10.62 -15.84 5.47
CA GLY A 84 11.52 -15.02 6.29
C GLY A 84 12.07 -13.77 5.59
N GLU A 85 12.00 -13.70 4.26
CA GLU A 85 12.42 -12.52 3.52
C GLU A 85 11.35 -11.40 3.51
N ILE A 86 10.06 -11.76 3.54
CA ILE A 86 8.95 -10.79 3.43
C ILE A 86 9.06 -9.67 4.47
N PRO A 87 9.29 -9.94 5.78
CA PRO A 87 9.39 -8.86 6.77
C PRO A 87 10.46 -7.81 6.41
N THR A 88 11.61 -8.24 5.89
CA THR A 88 12.70 -7.32 5.50
C THR A 88 12.26 -6.42 4.35
N LEU A 89 11.56 -6.97 3.35
CA LEU A 89 11.09 -6.22 2.19
C LEU A 89 9.98 -5.23 2.56
N ILE A 90 9.00 -5.66 3.35
CA ILE A 90 7.89 -4.80 3.78
C ILE A 90 8.38 -3.69 4.72
N MET A 91 9.27 -4.01 5.67
CA MET A 91 9.94 -3.00 6.51
C MET A 91 10.64 -1.94 5.66
N ARG A 92 11.36 -2.36 4.62
CA ARG A 92 12.01 -1.43 3.71
C ARG A 92 11.01 -0.54 2.99
N CYS A 93 9.92 -1.09 2.44
CA CYS A 93 8.87 -0.29 1.80
C CYS A 93 8.26 0.74 2.76
N ARG A 94 7.95 0.32 4.00
CA ARG A 94 7.46 1.21 5.06
C ARG A 94 8.46 2.34 5.35
N ASP A 95 9.72 2.00 5.55
CA ASP A 95 10.75 2.97 5.93
C ASP A 95 11.06 3.93 4.79
N LEU A 96 10.98 3.47 3.53
CA LEU A 96 11.03 4.33 2.36
C LEU A 96 9.87 5.33 2.35
N PHE A 97 8.62 4.90 2.57
CA PHE A 97 7.50 5.84 2.68
C PHE A 97 7.66 6.84 3.82
N ARG A 98 8.16 6.41 4.98
CA ARG A 98 8.43 7.30 6.13
C ARG A 98 9.53 8.31 5.81
N MET A 99 10.62 7.88 5.17
CA MET A 99 11.71 8.76 4.75
C MET A 99 11.22 9.78 3.71
N LEU A 100 10.37 9.35 2.76
CA LEU A 100 9.76 10.22 1.75
C LEU A 100 8.94 11.38 2.35
N LEU A 101 8.49 11.29 3.62
CA LEU A 101 7.83 12.40 4.29
C LEU A 101 8.75 13.62 4.49
N GLY A 102 10.05 13.39 4.66
CA GLY A 102 11.05 14.45 4.80
C GLY A 102 11.16 15.32 3.54
N ASN A 103 10.91 14.75 2.35
CA ASN A 103 10.92 15.49 1.10
C ASN A 103 9.88 16.61 1.06
N PHE A 104 8.74 16.46 1.75
CA PHE A 104 7.75 17.53 1.85
C PHE A 104 8.30 18.72 2.64
N GLN A 105 9.09 18.50 3.68
CA GLN A 105 9.71 19.59 4.46
C GLN A 105 10.71 20.36 3.60
N ILE A 106 11.47 19.66 2.76
CA ILE A 106 12.38 20.28 1.79
C ILE A 106 11.57 21.12 0.78
N MET A 107 10.51 20.56 0.21
CA MET A 107 9.64 21.30 -0.72
C MET A 107 8.95 22.51 -0.06
N GLU A 108 8.60 22.42 1.22
CA GLU A 108 8.01 23.51 2.00
C GLU A 108 8.98 24.68 2.29
N SER A 109 10.28 24.54 1.96
CA SER A 109 11.23 25.66 1.96
C SER A 109 11.02 26.63 0.79
N MET A 110 10.40 26.16 -0.30
CA MET A 110 10.01 27.01 -1.43
C MET A 110 8.80 27.88 -1.04
N GLY A 111 8.94 29.20 -1.20
CA GLY A 111 7.85 30.15 -0.95
C GLY A 111 6.73 30.06 -2.00
N GLN A 112 5.49 30.38 -1.62
CA GLN A 112 4.34 30.28 -2.54
C GLN A 112 4.49 31.15 -3.79
N LEU A 113 5.05 32.37 -3.64
CA LEU A 113 5.29 33.27 -4.76
C LEU A 113 6.27 32.64 -5.76
N ALA A 114 7.33 32.01 -5.26
CA ALA A 114 8.33 31.36 -6.11
C ALA A 114 7.71 30.21 -6.90
N PHE A 115 6.88 29.39 -6.26
CA PHE A 115 6.09 28.36 -6.95
C PHE A 115 5.19 28.96 -8.03
N MET A 116 4.48 30.05 -7.71
CA MET A 116 3.57 30.71 -8.66
C MET A 116 4.28 31.26 -9.90
N ASN A 117 5.54 31.70 -9.79
CA ASN A 117 6.32 32.24 -10.91
C ASN A 117 6.55 31.22 -12.03
N PHE A 118 6.77 29.93 -11.69
CA PHE A 118 6.97 28.88 -12.71
C PHE A 118 5.76 27.95 -12.89
N ARG A 119 4.77 27.97 -11.99
CA ARG A 119 3.57 27.10 -12.06
C ARG A 119 2.89 27.11 -13.43
N GLY A 120 2.85 28.26 -14.11
CA GLY A 120 2.25 28.40 -15.44
C GLY A 120 2.93 27.57 -16.52
N LYS A 121 4.22 27.20 -16.33
CA LYS A 121 5.02 26.39 -17.25
C LYS A 121 4.76 24.90 -17.13
N LEU A 122 4.11 24.45 -16.06
CA LEU A 122 3.80 23.03 -15.86
C LEU A 122 2.74 22.49 -16.84
N THR A 123 2.03 23.35 -17.59
CA THR A 123 1.14 23.03 -18.73
C THR A 123 0.41 21.66 -18.66
N GLY A 124 -0.38 21.42 -17.61
CA GLY A 124 -1.15 20.18 -17.45
C GLY A 124 -0.43 19.04 -16.71
N GLY A 125 0.88 19.16 -16.51
CA GLY A 125 1.70 18.28 -15.68
C GLY A 125 1.19 18.27 -14.24
N SER A 126 0.92 17.07 -13.73
CA SER A 126 0.36 16.87 -12.39
C SER A 126 0.80 15.54 -11.81
N GLY A 127 0.95 15.48 -10.48
CA GLY A 127 1.16 14.22 -9.77
C GLY A 127 0.03 13.20 -9.98
N PHE A 128 -1.13 13.65 -10.49
CA PHE A 128 -2.20 12.78 -10.97
C PHE A 128 -1.76 11.79 -12.07
N GLN A 129 -0.69 12.15 -12.80
CA GLN A 129 -0.08 11.39 -13.88
C GLN A 129 1.12 10.53 -13.43
N SER A 130 1.43 10.47 -12.13
CA SER A 130 2.50 9.60 -11.62
C SER A 130 2.08 8.13 -11.80
N LEU A 131 2.61 7.50 -12.86
CA LEU A 131 2.35 6.09 -13.16
C LEU A 131 2.78 5.20 -11.99
N GLN A 132 3.98 5.40 -11.44
CA GLN A 132 4.51 4.53 -10.40
C GLN A 132 3.67 4.61 -9.12
N PHE A 133 3.19 5.80 -8.74
CA PHE A 133 2.30 5.91 -7.60
C PHE A 133 0.96 5.18 -7.83
N ARG A 134 0.41 5.22 -9.06
CA ARG A 134 -0.78 4.41 -9.41
C ARG A 134 -0.52 2.91 -9.37
N LEU A 135 0.65 2.47 -9.86
CA LEU A 135 1.06 1.07 -9.78
C LEU A 135 1.22 0.61 -8.34
N ILE A 136 1.81 1.43 -7.46
CA ILE A 136 1.92 1.14 -6.02
C ILE A 136 0.53 0.93 -5.43
N GLU A 137 -0.40 1.86 -5.67
CA GLU A 137 -1.77 1.75 -5.15
C GLU A 137 -2.45 0.45 -5.63
N ASN A 138 -2.35 0.14 -6.92
CA ASN A 138 -3.00 -1.03 -7.52
C ASN A 138 -2.38 -2.34 -7.03
N ILE A 139 -1.04 -2.44 -7.04
CA ILE A 139 -0.30 -3.64 -6.59
C ILE A 139 -0.46 -3.85 -5.09
N PHE A 140 -0.56 -2.79 -4.28
CA PHE A 140 -0.84 -2.92 -2.86
C PHE A 140 -2.25 -3.48 -2.62
N GLY A 141 -3.22 -3.10 -3.46
CA GLY A 141 -4.57 -3.68 -3.51
C GLY A 141 -5.70 -2.66 -3.47
N LEU A 142 -5.44 -1.38 -3.74
CA LEU A 142 -6.50 -0.37 -3.84
C LEU A 142 -7.34 -0.64 -5.09
N LYS A 143 -8.62 -1.00 -4.91
CA LYS A 143 -9.48 -1.26 -6.05
C LYS A 143 -9.89 0.03 -6.74
N GLU A 144 -10.30 -0.12 -7.98
CA GLU A 144 -10.77 1.01 -8.77
C GLU A 144 -11.96 1.66 -8.06
N GLU A 145 -12.96 0.88 -7.62
CA GLU A 145 -14.21 1.38 -7.02
C GLU A 145 -14.01 2.16 -5.71
N ASN A 146 -12.90 1.94 -5.01
CA ASN A 146 -12.53 2.72 -3.83
C ASN A 146 -12.15 4.17 -4.16
N ARG A 147 -11.76 4.45 -5.41
CA ARG A 147 -11.23 5.75 -5.80
C ARG A 147 -12.37 6.75 -5.98
N LYS A 148 -12.49 7.70 -5.04
CA LYS A 148 -13.45 8.80 -5.17
C LYS A 148 -13.27 9.59 -6.47
N GLY A 149 -14.40 9.96 -7.05
CA GLY A 149 -14.45 10.83 -8.21
C GLY A 149 -14.22 10.13 -9.55
N GLN A 150 -14.38 8.80 -9.68
CA GLN A 150 -14.28 8.17 -11.02
C GLN A 150 -15.15 8.82 -12.09
N THR A 151 -16.30 9.38 -11.70
CA THR A 151 -17.22 10.09 -12.59
C THR A 151 -16.79 11.53 -12.92
N GLN A 152 -15.84 12.10 -12.17
CA GLN A 152 -15.44 13.52 -12.28
C GLN A 152 -13.94 13.74 -12.54
N TYR A 153 -13.08 12.84 -12.06
CA TYR A 153 -11.62 12.91 -12.07
C TYR A 153 -11.04 11.51 -12.31
N ASN A 154 -11.08 11.05 -13.56
CA ASN A 154 -10.49 9.77 -13.94
C ASN A 154 -8.99 9.93 -14.27
N TYR A 155 -8.12 9.33 -13.45
CA TYR A 155 -6.67 9.42 -13.66
C TYR A 155 -6.20 8.75 -14.96
N LYS A 156 -6.96 7.78 -15.49
CA LYS A 156 -6.63 7.08 -16.73
C LYS A 156 -6.71 7.99 -17.95
N GLU A 157 -7.55 9.02 -17.93
CA GLU A 157 -7.67 9.98 -19.05
C GLU A 157 -6.39 10.77 -19.30
N ASN A 158 -5.54 10.89 -18.27
CA ASN A 158 -4.28 11.63 -18.33
C ASN A 158 -3.06 10.74 -18.60
N MET A 159 -3.26 9.45 -18.89
CA MET A 159 -2.20 8.46 -19.11
C MET A 159 -2.03 8.14 -20.60
N LYS A 160 -0.78 7.97 -21.04
CA LYS A 160 -0.47 7.52 -22.41
C LYS A 160 -0.84 6.04 -22.60
N PRO A 161 -1.08 5.57 -23.85
CA PRO A 161 -1.47 4.17 -24.11
C PRO A 161 -0.57 3.11 -23.46
N LYS A 162 0.76 3.25 -23.55
CA LYS A 162 1.72 2.35 -22.90
C LYS A 162 1.67 2.38 -21.37
N GLN A 163 1.25 3.50 -20.78
CA GLN A 163 1.08 3.62 -19.33
C GLN A 163 -0.21 2.94 -18.89
N LEU A 164 -1.28 3.07 -19.69
CA LEU A 164 -2.55 2.37 -19.48
C LEU A 164 -2.40 0.86 -19.57
N GLU A 165 -1.60 0.36 -20.51
CA GLU A 165 -1.25 -1.06 -20.63
C GLU A 165 -0.66 -1.58 -19.30
N LYS A 166 0.37 -0.91 -18.77
CA LYS A 166 0.97 -1.24 -17.48
C LYS A 166 -0.01 -1.16 -16.30
N ILE A 167 -0.90 -0.18 -16.31
CA ILE A 167 -1.95 -0.06 -15.28
C ILE A 167 -2.91 -1.25 -15.35
N ASN A 168 -3.30 -1.65 -16.56
CA ASN A 168 -4.21 -2.78 -16.77
C ASN A 168 -3.53 -4.11 -16.43
N GLU A 169 -2.26 -4.31 -16.79
CA GLU A 169 -1.45 -5.46 -16.36
C GLU A 169 -1.43 -5.58 -14.83
N ALA A 170 -1.20 -4.46 -14.13
CA ALA A 170 -1.20 -4.44 -12.67
C ALA A 170 -2.57 -4.77 -12.02
N PHE A 171 -3.69 -4.60 -12.74
CA PHE A 171 -5.02 -5.04 -12.30
C PHE A 171 -5.30 -6.51 -12.63
N GLN A 172 -4.61 -7.09 -13.61
CA GLN A 172 -4.76 -8.50 -13.99
C GLN A 172 -3.92 -9.43 -13.11
N GLU A 173 -2.78 -8.95 -12.63
CA GLU A 173 -1.98 -9.68 -11.67
C GLU A 173 -2.59 -9.64 -10.26
N GLN A 174 -2.44 -10.74 -9.52
CA GLN A 174 -2.87 -10.78 -8.12
C GLN A 174 -2.09 -9.74 -7.29
N ASN A 175 -2.83 -8.82 -6.68
CA ASN A 175 -2.27 -7.78 -5.82
C ASN A 175 -1.88 -8.33 -4.42
N LEU A 176 -1.15 -7.53 -3.64
CA LEU A 176 -0.69 -7.91 -2.30
C LEU A 176 -1.85 -8.19 -1.35
N PHE A 177 -2.98 -7.48 -1.47
CA PHE A 177 -4.19 -7.74 -0.69
C PHE A 177 -4.76 -9.15 -0.96
N GLU A 178 -4.92 -9.52 -2.23
CA GLU A 178 -5.39 -10.84 -2.67
C GLU A 178 -4.45 -11.97 -2.26
N LEU A 179 -3.15 -11.78 -2.46
CA LEU A 179 -2.14 -12.76 -2.07
C LEU A 179 -2.09 -12.94 -0.56
N THR A 180 -2.13 -11.85 0.20
CA THR A 180 -2.12 -11.90 1.67
C THR A 180 -3.32 -12.66 2.21
N GLN A 181 -4.55 -12.36 1.76
CA GLN A 181 -5.73 -13.07 2.24
C GLN A 181 -5.72 -14.55 1.84
N THR A 182 -5.21 -14.88 0.64
CA THR A 182 -5.14 -16.26 0.16
C THR A 182 -4.14 -17.05 1.00
N TRP A 183 -2.97 -16.49 1.25
CA TRP A 183 -1.96 -17.08 2.12
C TRP A 183 -2.46 -17.26 3.57
N LEU A 184 -3.18 -16.28 4.13
CA LEU A 184 -3.79 -16.41 5.45
C LEU A 184 -4.87 -17.51 5.48
N ALA A 185 -5.67 -17.64 4.42
CA ALA A 185 -6.61 -18.74 4.28
C ALA A 185 -5.89 -20.10 4.23
N THR A 186 -4.75 -20.20 3.54
CA THR A 186 -3.92 -21.41 3.54
C THR A 186 -3.43 -21.76 4.95
N ILE A 187 -3.00 -20.78 5.75
CA ILE A 187 -2.62 -20.99 7.15
C ILE A 187 -3.81 -21.54 7.96
N LEU A 188 -5.00 -20.97 7.79
CA LEU A 188 -6.22 -21.44 8.45
C LEU A 188 -6.56 -22.90 8.06
N HIS A 189 -6.46 -23.23 6.78
CA HIS A 189 -6.78 -24.57 6.28
C HIS A 189 -5.80 -25.60 6.82
N ASN A 190 -4.50 -25.27 6.87
CA ASN A 190 -3.47 -26.12 7.46
C ASN A 190 -3.69 -26.36 8.96
N PHE A 191 -4.15 -25.35 9.70
CA PHE A 191 -4.51 -25.51 11.12
C PHE A 191 -5.82 -26.30 11.31
N GLY A 192 -6.75 -26.16 10.37
CA GLY A 192 -8.10 -26.72 10.39
C GLY A 192 -9.16 -25.66 10.72
N LYS A 193 -9.84 -25.13 9.70
CA LYS A 193 -10.90 -24.11 9.83
C LYS A 193 -11.94 -24.45 10.91
N GLN A 194 -12.49 -25.66 10.87
CA GLN A 194 -13.52 -26.09 11.84
C GLN A 194 -12.98 -26.22 13.26
N LYS A 195 -11.72 -26.66 13.41
CA LYS A 195 -11.05 -26.72 14.70
C LYS A 195 -10.89 -25.32 15.29
N PHE A 196 -10.48 -24.34 14.48
CA PHE A 196 -10.35 -22.96 14.91
C PHE A 196 -11.71 -22.36 15.31
N ILE A 197 -12.72 -22.47 14.45
CA ILE A 197 -14.08 -21.97 14.72
C ILE A 197 -14.63 -22.55 16.01
N LYS A 198 -14.53 -23.87 16.22
CA LYS A 198 -14.99 -24.54 17.45
C LYS A 198 -14.25 -24.06 18.69
N SER A 199 -12.92 -23.90 18.58
CA SER A 199 -12.08 -23.37 19.67
C SER A 199 -12.48 -21.95 20.06
N TYR A 200 -12.68 -21.11 19.04
CA TYR A 200 -13.09 -19.72 19.22
C TYR A 200 -14.51 -19.63 19.82
N GLN A 201 -15.48 -20.37 19.26
CA GLN A 201 -16.85 -20.40 19.76
C GLN A 201 -16.94 -20.90 21.22
N THR A 202 -16.16 -21.92 21.57
CA THR A 202 -16.10 -22.44 22.95
C THR A 202 -15.56 -21.36 23.90
N SER A 203 -14.47 -20.72 23.52
CA SER A 203 -13.83 -19.65 24.30
C SER A 203 -14.78 -18.47 24.51
N VAL A 204 -15.43 -18.00 23.44
CA VAL A 204 -16.44 -16.93 23.49
C VAL A 204 -17.65 -17.31 24.37
N GLY A 205 -18.09 -18.58 24.30
CA GLY A 205 -19.18 -19.08 25.14
C GLY A 205 -18.82 -19.08 26.62
N ASP A 206 -17.58 -19.41 26.99
CA ASP A 206 -17.12 -19.33 28.37
C ASP A 206 -16.98 -17.88 28.86
N MET A 207 -16.49 -16.97 28.01
CA MET A 207 -16.48 -15.53 28.30
C MET A 207 -17.90 -14.99 28.53
N GLN A 208 -18.88 -15.43 27.74
CA GLN A 208 -20.28 -15.05 27.89
C GLN A 208 -20.86 -15.53 29.23
N LYS A 209 -20.57 -16.77 29.63
CA LYS A 209 -20.96 -17.29 30.97
C LYS A 209 -20.30 -16.51 32.11
N ALA A 210 -19.10 -16.00 31.90
CA ALA A 210 -18.39 -15.13 32.84
C ALA A 210 -18.91 -13.67 32.85
N GLY A 211 -19.94 -13.34 32.05
CA GLY A 211 -20.57 -12.02 32.02
C GLY A 211 -19.96 -11.03 31.02
N SER A 212 -19.07 -11.48 30.13
CA SER A 212 -18.51 -10.61 29.09
C SER A 212 -19.52 -10.35 27.97
N ASN A 213 -19.56 -9.12 27.44
CA ASN A 213 -20.35 -8.80 26.26
C ASN A 213 -19.61 -9.26 24.99
N THR A 214 -20.07 -10.37 24.40
CA THR A 214 -19.45 -11.00 23.24
C THR A 214 -20.36 -11.04 22.00
N GLU A 215 -21.46 -10.29 21.99
CA GLU A 215 -22.48 -10.36 20.92
C GLU A 215 -21.89 -10.10 19.53
N HIS A 216 -20.98 -9.14 19.43
CA HIS A 216 -20.30 -8.76 18.18
C HIS A 216 -19.35 -9.85 17.64
N LEU A 217 -18.93 -10.81 18.47
CA LEU A 217 -18.06 -11.92 18.09
C LEU A 217 -18.81 -13.07 17.42
N ARG A 218 -20.16 -13.05 17.48
CA ARG A 218 -20.99 -14.12 16.93
C ARG A 218 -20.79 -14.35 15.43
N CYS A 219 -20.49 -13.29 14.69
CA CYS A 219 -20.26 -13.41 13.25
C CYS A 219 -19.01 -14.23 12.90
N VAL A 220 -18.05 -14.40 13.82
CA VAL A 220 -16.81 -15.17 13.57
C VAL A 220 -17.08 -16.67 13.39
N TYR A 221 -18.20 -17.18 13.91
CA TYR A 221 -18.61 -18.58 13.76
C TYR A 221 -19.92 -18.75 12.98
N ASP A 222 -20.40 -17.68 12.32
CA ASP A 222 -21.56 -17.68 11.43
C ASP A 222 -21.20 -16.95 10.13
N GLU A 223 -20.78 -17.73 9.13
CA GLU A 223 -20.34 -17.22 7.83
C GLU A 223 -21.45 -16.44 7.09
N SER A 224 -22.72 -16.83 7.27
CA SER A 224 -23.85 -16.14 6.64
C SER A 224 -24.01 -14.75 7.24
N LEU A 225 -24.04 -14.66 8.57
CA LEU A 225 -24.14 -13.38 9.30
C LEU A 225 -22.92 -12.49 8.98
N PHE A 226 -21.72 -13.05 8.98
CA PHE A 226 -20.50 -12.33 8.63
C PHE A 226 -20.58 -11.67 7.25
N ASN A 227 -20.97 -12.45 6.24
CA ASN A 227 -21.09 -11.99 4.87
C ASN A 227 -22.24 -10.97 4.71
N GLU A 228 -23.34 -11.14 5.45
CA GLU A 228 -24.45 -10.19 5.45
C GLU A 228 -24.03 -8.81 6.00
N LEU A 229 -23.38 -8.78 7.16
CA LEU A 229 -22.92 -7.54 7.80
C LEU A 229 -21.97 -6.76 6.89
N ARG A 230 -21.05 -7.45 6.21
CA ARG A 230 -20.10 -6.83 5.27
C ARG A 230 -20.79 -6.34 3.99
N LYS A 231 -21.70 -7.14 3.42
CA LYS A 231 -22.50 -6.71 2.27
C LYS A 231 -23.31 -5.44 2.58
N ARG A 232 -23.85 -5.33 3.79
CA ARG A 232 -24.58 -4.13 4.22
C ARG A 232 -23.68 -2.90 4.25
N ASP A 233 -22.45 -3.02 4.75
CA ASP A 233 -21.50 -1.91 4.74
C ASP A 233 -21.09 -1.53 3.31
N SER A 234 -20.81 -2.51 2.45
CA SER A 234 -20.44 -2.29 1.05
C SER A 234 -21.51 -1.60 0.19
N ARG A 235 -22.79 -1.63 0.60
CA ARG A 235 -23.88 -0.92 -0.10
C ARG A 235 -23.85 0.60 0.11
N ASN A 236 -23.12 1.09 1.10
CA ASN A 236 -22.97 2.51 1.32
C ASN A 236 -21.78 3.03 0.48
N PRO A 237 -22.03 3.85 -0.55
CA PRO A 237 -20.97 4.35 -1.44
C PRO A 237 -19.96 5.25 -0.73
N HIS A 238 -20.26 5.72 0.48
CA HIS A 238 -19.33 6.48 1.33
C HIS A 238 -18.49 5.62 2.28
N THR A 239 -18.80 4.32 2.44
CA THR A 239 -18.03 3.38 3.30
C THR A 239 -17.51 2.16 2.54
N PHE A 240 -17.51 2.19 1.20
CA PHE A 240 -16.92 1.11 0.40
C PHE A 240 -15.46 0.83 0.81
N ARG A 241 -15.21 -0.41 1.20
CA ARG A 241 -13.95 -0.90 1.78
C ARG A 241 -13.56 -2.23 1.15
N ASN A 242 -12.27 -2.51 1.19
CA ASN A 242 -11.73 -3.81 0.84
C ASN A 242 -11.85 -4.77 2.02
N TYR A 243 -12.68 -5.80 1.85
CA TYR A 243 -12.90 -6.87 2.81
C TYR A 243 -12.21 -8.15 2.34
N PHE A 244 -11.53 -8.84 3.25
CA PHE A 244 -11.06 -10.20 3.03
C PHE A 244 -12.25 -11.14 2.83
N THR A 245 -11.99 -12.26 2.16
CA THR A 245 -12.84 -13.45 2.28
C THR A 245 -12.96 -13.89 3.73
N TYR A 246 -14.02 -14.65 4.05
CA TYR A 246 -14.22 -15.17 5.39
C TYR A 246 -13.02 -16.02 5.87
N ASP A 247 -12.48 -16.86 5.00
CA ASP A 247 -11.33 -17.70 5.32
C ASP A 247 -10.04 -16.88 5.49
N GLY A 248 -9.81 -15.87 4.65
CA GLY A 248 -8.68 -14.95 4.83
C GLY A 248 -8.76 -14.17 6.14
N PHE A 249 -9.97 -13.72 6.51
CA PHE A 249 -10.22 -13.06 7.78
C PHE A 249 -10.00 -13.99 8.99
N LEU A 250 -10.55 -15.20 8.95
CA LEU A 250 -10.33 -16.19 10.01
C LEU A 250 -8.86 -16.60 10.12
N GLY A 251 -8.13 -16.67 9.00
CA GLY A 251 -6.69 -16.90 8.98
C GLY A 251 -5.91 -15.78 9.64
N ALA A 252 -6.26 -14.52 9.36
CA ALA A 252 -5.71 -13.37 10.07
C ALA A 252 -5.98 -13.47 11.59
N LEU A 253 -7.23 -13.74 11.97
CA LEU A 253 -7.62 -13.84 13.37
C LEU A 253 -6.89 -14.99 14.09
N LEU A 254 -6.73 -16.14 13.43
CA LEU A 254 -5.94 -17.27 13.93
C LEU A 254 -4.48 -16.84 14.21
N VAL A 255 -3.84 -16.18 13.26
CA VAL A 255 -2.46 -15.68 13.42
C VAL A 255 -2.36 -14.70 14.59
N HIS A 256 -3.31 -13.77 14.73
CA HIS A 256 -3.37 -12.86 15.87
C HIS A 256 -3.52 -13.60 17.21
N GLN A 257 -4.41 -14.58 17.27
CA GLN A 257 -4.71 -15.30 18.50
C GLN A 257 -3.55 -16.21 18.93
N LEU A 258 -2.77 -16.71 17.97
CA LEU A 258 -1.66 -17.64 18.19
C LEU A 258 -0.27 -17.00 18.02
N GLN A 259 -0.18 -15.67 17.95
CA GLN A 259 1.07 -14.92 17.70
C GLN A 259 2.25 -15.27 18.63
N ALA A 260 1.98 -15.81 19.83
CA ALA A 260 3.01 -16.23 20.78
C ALA A 260 3.69 -17.55 20.39
N GLN A 261 3.07 -18.38 19.55
CA GLN A 261 3.64 -19.65 19.12
C GLN A 261 4.66 -19.42 17.99
N PRO A 262 5.82 -20.11 18.00
CA PRO A 262 6.91 -19.87 17.05
C PRO A 262 6.48 -19.89 15.57
N GLU A 263 5.56 -20.77 15.20
CA GLU A 263 5.05 -20.91 13.83
C GLU A 263 4.27 -19.68 13.33
N TYR A 264 3.72 -18.86 14.22
CA TYR A 264 2.90 -17.69 13.88
C TYR A 264 3.61 -16.35 14.10
N GLN A 265 4.85 -16.33 14.60
CA GLN A 265 5.60 -15.10 14.83
C GLN A 265 5.89 -14.34 13.54
N ILE A 266 6.43 -15.03 12.51
CA ILE A 266 6.67 -14.41 11.19
C ILE A 266 5.35 -14.01 10.54
N PRO A 267 4.30 -14.87 10.50
CA PRO A 267 3.02 -14.46 9.96
C PRO A 267 2.43 -13.21 10.62
N TYR A 268 2.49 -13.12 11.95
CA TYR A 268 2.03 -11.96 12.70
C TYR A 268 2.85 -10.72 12.37
N GLN A 269 4.17 -10.84 12.29
CA GLN A 269 5.05 -9.74 11.90
C GLN A 269 4.71 -9.21 10.49
N ILE A 270 4.41 -10.09 9.53
CA ILE A 270 4.00 -9.70 8.19
C ILE A 270 2.70 -8.89 8.24
N ILE A 271 1.69 -9.35 8.99
CA ILE A 271 0.42 -8.62 9.19
C ILE A 271 0.67 -7.21 9.73
N THR A 272 1.48 -7.08 10.80
CA THR A 272 1.80 -5.78 11.40
C THR A 272 2.53 -4.86 10.43
N LEU A 273 3.49 -5.39 9.68
CA LEU A 273 4.26 -4.58 8.73
C LEU A 273 3.43 -4.14 7.52
N ILE A 274 2.46 -4.95 7.07
CA ILE A 274 1.51 -4.55 6.03
C ILE A 274 0.66 -3.36 6.51
N LEU A 275 0.17 -3.42 7.74
CA LEU A 275 -0.55 -2.30 8.37
C LEU A 275 0.33 -1.05 8.43
N ASP A 276 1.58 -1.18 8.86
CA ASP A 276 2.53 -0.06 8.89
C ASP A 276 2.72 0.59 7.50
N VAL A 277 2.74 -0.19 6.41
CA VAL A 277 2.84 0.35 5.04
C VAL A 277 1.57 1.11 4.66
N ASP A 278 0.38 0.56 4.95
CA ASP A 278 -0.90 1.23 4.68
C ASP A 278 -0.97 2.58 5.42
N GLU A 279 -0.61 2.60 6.71
CA GLU A 279 -0.50 3.83 7.50
C GLU A 279 0.52 4.82 6.94
N ALA A 280 1.68 4.34 6.49
CA ALA A 280 2.71 5.18 5.90
C ALA A 280 2.25 5.83 4.58
N ILE A 281 1.54 5.10 3.73
CA ILE A 281 0.92 5.63 2.50
C ILE A 281 -0.13 6.69 2.84
N MET A 282 -1.00 6.42 3.82
CA MET A 282 -2.02 7.38 4.26
C MET A 282 -1.40 8.65 4.85
N THR A 283 -0.33 8.50 5.63
CA THR A 283 0.43 9.63 6.18
C THR A 283 1.08 10.46 5.07
N TRP A 284 1.64 9.80 4.05
CA TRP A 284 2.21 10.46 2.87
C TRP A 284 1.16 11.30 2.14
N ARG A 285 -0.06 10.77 1.92
CA ARG A 285 -1.17 11.55 1.35
C ARG A 285 -1.53 12.77 2.18
N GLY A 286 -1.63 12.59 3.50
CA GLY A 286 -1.94 13.68 4.42
C GLY A 286 -0.91 14.80 4.39
N ARG A 287 0.39 14.47 4.37
CA ARG A 287 1.47 15.45 4.23
C ARG A 287 1.44 16.15 2.87
N HIS A 288 1.22 15.41 1.79
CA HIS A 288 1.06 15.98 0.46
C HIS A 288 -0.11 16.99 0.40
N VAL A 289 -1.28 16.63 0.95
CA VAL A 289 -2.46 17.50 1.01
C VAL A 289 -2.16 18.80 1.73
N ASN A 290 -1.53 18.74 2.90
CA ASN A 290 -1.18 19.93 3.68
C ASN A 290 -0.18 20.83 2.94
N MET A 291 0.84 20.26 2.31
CA MET A 291 1.79 21.00 1.49
C MET A 291 1.08 21.68 0.31
N VAL A 292 0.23 20.94 -0.42
CA VAL A 292 -0.52 21.50 -1.56
C VAL A 292 -1.43 22.65 -1.10
N HIS A 293 -2.14 22.48 0.02
CA HIS A 293 -2.97 23.55 0.58
C HIS A 293 -2.15 24.82 0.85
N ARG A 294 -0.95 24.68 1.42
CA ARG A 294 -0.03 25.80 1.66
C ARG A 294 0.44 26.45 0.35
N MET A 295 0.69 25.67 -0.70
CA MET A 295 1.25 26.15 -1.96
C MET A 295 0.22 26.83 -2.87
N ILE A 296 -1.01 26.31 -2.94
CA ILE A 296 -2.02 26.79 -3.91
C ILE A 296 -3.34 27.26 -3.30
N GLY A 297 -3.54 27.10 -1.98
CA GLY A 297 -4.82 27.41 -1.34
C GLY A 297 -5.96 26.61 -1.97
N SER A 298 -7.05 27.30 -2.30
CA SER A 298 -8.23 26.74 -2.98
C SER A 298 -8.14 26.76 -4.51
N LYS A 299 -6.97 27.06 -5.09
CA LYS A 299 -6.83 27.08 -6.56
C LYS A 299 -6.95 25.65 -7.13
N PRO A 300 -7.60 25.48 -8.30
CA PRO A 300 -7.62 24.20 -9.00
C PRO A 300 -6.21 23.69 -9.33
N GLY A 301 -6.03 22.37 -9.37
CA GLY A 301 -4.77 21.73 -9.75
C GLY A 301 -4.46 21.90 -11.24
N THR A 302 -3.17 21.86 -11.61
CA THR A 302 -2.75 21.92 -13.01
C THR A 302 -3.24 20.72 -13.84
N GLY A 303 -3.49 19.58 -13.18
CA GLY A 303 -4.07 18.38 -13.80
C GLY A 303 -5.60 18.34 -13.88
N GLY A 304 -6.28 19.49 -13.76
CA GLY A 304 -7.74 19.59 -13.94
C GLY A 304 -8.60 19.19 -12.73
N THR A 305 -7.99 18.84 -11.59
CA THR A 305 -8.72 18.55 -10.35
C THR A 305 -9.10 19.83 -9.59
N SER A 306 -10.01 19.73 -8.62
CA SER A 306 -10.30 20.81 -7.66
C SER A 306 -9.11 21.16 -6.75
N GLY A 307 -7.94 20.53 -6.93
CA GLY A 307 -6.74 20.80 -6.15
C GLY A 307 -6.84 20.19 -4.76
N TYR A 308 -6.83 21.04 -3.74
CA TYR A 308 -6.86 20.65 -2.32
C TYR A 308 -8.06 19.76 -1.98
N ASP A 309 -9.28 20.13 -2.41
CA ASP A 309 -10.50 19.39 -2.02
C ASP A 309 -10.50 17.95 -2.53
N TYR A 310 -10.07 17.74 -3.78
CA TYR A 310 -9.88 16.40 -4.33
C TYR A 310 -8.88 15.60 -3.50
N LEU A 311 -7.70 16.15 -3.24
CA LEU A 311 -6.66 15.46 -2.48
C LEU A 311 -7.12 15.15 -1.05
N SER A 312 -7.81 16.07 -0.38
CA SER A 312 -8.36 15.87 0.96
C SER A 312 -9.36 14.71 0.98
N SER A 313 -10.13 14.51 -0.09
CA SER A 313 -11.05 13.37 -0.20
C SER A 313 -10.35 12.00 -0.24
N THR A 314 -9.07 11.98 -0.63
CA THR A 314 -8.25 10.76 -0.63
C THR A 314 -7.73 10.37 0.75
N ILE A 315 -7.84 11.25 1.75
CA ILE A 315 -7.59 10.94 3.16
C ILE A 315 -8.86 10.34 3.76
N SER A 316 -9.22 9.13 3.35
CA SER A 316 -10.38 8.42 3.88
C SER A 316 -10.12 6.92 3.97
N ASP A 317 -10.92 6.23 4.78
CA ASP A 317 -10.83 4.78 4.96
C ASP A 317 -11.06 4.00 3.66
N GLN A 318 -11.65 4.62 2.62
CA GLN A 318 -11.76 4.00 1.30
C GLN A 318 -10.40 3.72 0.67
N TYR A 319 -9.37 4.49 1.02
CA TYR A 319 -8.01 4.32 0.53
C TYR A 319 -7.14 3.40 1.41
N LYS A 320 -7.67 2.94 2.55
CA LYS A 320 -7.04 1.88 3.35
C LYS A 320 -7.32 0.53 2.71
N VAL A 321 -6.27 -0.15 2.29
CA VAL A 321 -6.40 -1.42 1.57
C VAL A 321 -6.68 -2.56 2.53
N PHE A 322 -6.00 -2.58 3.68
CA PHE A 322 -6.08 -3.66 4.65
C PHE A 322 -7.03 -3.35 5.81
N TRP A 323 -8.23 -2.85 5.49
CA TRP A 323 -9.25 -2.44 6.47
C TRP A 323 -9.54 -3.50 7.54
N ASP A 324 -9.64 -4.77 7.14
CA ASP A 324 -9.89 -5.88 8.05
C ASP A 324 -8.78 -6.08 9.08
N LEU A 325 -7.53 -5.82 8.71
CA LEU A 325 -6.41 -5.93 9.64
C LEU A 325 -6.46 -4.81 10.70
N PHE A 326 -6.90 -3.60 10.34
CA PHE A 326 -7.10 -2.51 11.31
C PHE A 326 -8.22 -2.82 12.30
N THR A 327 -9.32 -3.38 11.80
CA THR A 327 -10.50 -3.68 12.64
C THR A 327 -10.38 -4.99 13.40
N MET A 328 -9.30 -5.75 13.19
CA MET A 328 -9.04 -7.05 13.80
C MET A 328 -9.07 -7.00 15.33
N SER A 329 -8.68 -5.88 15.94
CA SER A 329 -8.74 -5.67 17.40
C SER A 329 -10.16 -5.81 17.98
N THR A 330 -11.19 -5.69 17.15
CA THR A 330 -12.59 -5.93 17.53
C THR A 330 -12.88 -7.41 17.79
N TYR A 331 -12.08 -8.31 17.23
CA TYR A 331 -12.35 -9.75 17.19
C TYR A 331 -11.32 -10.59 17.96
N VAL A 332 -10.16 -10.02 18.30
CA VAL A 332 -9.18 -10.71 19.15
C VAL A 332 -9.72 -10.80 20.58
N ILE A 333 -9.62 -11.98 21.20
CA ILE A 333 -9.98 -12.18 22.60
C ILE A 333 -8.74 -12.34 23.47
N PRO A 334 -8.82 -12.10 24.79
CA PRO A 334 -7.67 -12.25 25.67
C PRO A 334 -7.03 -13.64 25.56
N SER A 335 -5.70 -13.71 25.58
CA SER A 335 -4.96 -14.96 25.43
C SER A 335 -5.27 -15.98 26.55
N VAL A 336 -5.65 -15.50 27.73
CA VAL A 336 -6.09 -16.33 28.86
C VAL A 336 -7.44 -17.01 28.62
N ASP A 337 -8.27 -16.43 27.75
CA ASP A 337 -9.62 -16.92 27.45
C ASP A 337 -9.63 -17.85 26.24
N PHE A 338 -8.72 -17.67 25.29
CA PHE A 338 -8.65 -18.52 24.09
C PHE A 338 -8.04 -19.89 24.37
N LYS A 339 -8.81 -20.95 24.11
CA LYS A 339 -8.38 -22.34 24.30
C LYS A 339 -8.58 -23.13 23.01
N ILE A 340 -7.51 -23.79 22.56
CA ILE A 340 -7.59 -24.72 21.43
C ILE A 340 -8.31 -25.98 21.91
N THR A 341 -9.46 -26.28 21.31
CA THR A 341 -10.17 -27.54 21.54
C THR A 341 -9.52 -28.65 20.72
N ASN A 342 -9.38 -29.83 21.33
CA ASN A 342 -8.93 -31.05 20.65
C ASN A 342 -9.98 -31.55 19.63
#